data_AF-A0ABD6FAL9-F1
#
_entry.id   AF-A0ABD6FAL9-F1
#
_cell.length_a   1.000
_cell.length_b   1.000
_cell.length_c   1.000
_cell.angle_alpha   90.00
_cell.angle_beta   90.00
_cell.angle_gamma   90.00
#
_symmetry.space_group_name_H-M   'P 1'
#
loop_
_entity.id
_entity.type
_entity.pdbx_description
1 polymer ?
#
loop_
_entity_poly.entity_id
_entity_poly.type
_entity_poly.pdbx_seq_one_letter_code
_entity_poly.pdbx_strand_id
1 'polypeptide(L)'
;MAKHVRVVGMLGLAALLAACAGEPARPGAQDPETVTRAINLSGYPPEFRQGFKDGCVAARSGRGAKPQVSDQYGAGWRDGYDYCAPKPR
;
A
#
# COMPACT_ATOMS: atom_id res chain seq x y z
N MET A 1 6.77 45.74 -10.88
CA MET A 1 7.71 44.69 -10.44
C MET A 1 7.31 44.03 -9.11
N ALA A 2 6.94 44.76 -8.05
CA ALA A 2 6.59 44.18 -6.73
C ALA A 2 5.37 43.22 -6.71
N LYS A 3 4.40 43.37 -7.62
CA LYS A 3 3.21 42.49 -7.70
C LYS A 3 3.55 41.08 -8.21
N HIS A 4 4.54 40.95 -9.09
CA HIS A 4 4.91 39.66 -9.69
C HIS A 4 5.74 38.82 -8.71
N VAL A 5 6.59 39.47 -7.90
CA VAL A 5 7.36 38.83 -6.82
C VAL A 5 6.43 38.21 -5.76
N ARG A 6 5.34 38.90 -5.40
CA ARG A 6 4.34 38.38 -4.43
C ARG A 6 3.57 37.16 -4.95
N VAL A 7 3.20 37.17 -6.23
CA VAL A 7 2.47 36.06 -6.86
C VAL A 7 3.38 34.84 -7.02
N VAL A 8 4.63 35.03 -7.47
CA VAL A 8 5.61 33.94 -7.60
C VAL A 8 5.97 33.35 -6.22
N GLY A 9 6.10 34.19 -5.19
CA GLY A 9 6.34 33.74 -3.82
C GLY A 9 5.19 32.89 -3.24
N MET A 10 3.93 33.28 -3.49
CA MET A 10 2.75 32.50 -3.05
C MET A 10 2.60 31.18 -3.80
N LEU A 11 2.84 31.15 -5.12
CA LEU A 11 2.80 29.90 -5.90
C LEU A 11 3.94 28.94 -5.52
N GLY A 12 5.14 29.45 -5.24
CA GLY A 12 6.27 28.64 -4.78
C GLY A 12 6.02 27.99 -3.43
N LEU A 13 5.39 28.70 -2.49
CA LEU A 13 5.08 28.18 -1.16
C LEU A 13 3.96 27.12 -1.19
N ALA A 14 2.96 27.29 -2.06
CA ALA A 14 1.89 26.29 -2.25
C ALA A 14 2.40 24.97 -2.85
N ALA A 15 3.35 25.04 -3.79
CA ALA A 15 3.96 23.86 -4.40
C ALA A 15 4.80 23.03 -3.41
N LEU A 16 5.47 23.68 -2.45
CA LEU A 16 6.26 23.00 -1.41
C LEU A 16 5.37 22.28 -0.38
N LEU A 17 4.19 22.82 -0.06
CA LEU A 17 3.25 22.20 0.88
C LEU A 17 2.53 20.97 0.31
N ALA A 18 2.35 20.90 -1.02
CA ALA A 18 1.72 19.76 -1.68
C ALA A 18 2.61 18.50 -1.74
N ALA A 19 3.94 18.65 -1.63
CA ALA A 19 4.88 17.55 -1.76
C ALA A 19 4.94 16.60 -0.54
N CYS A 20 4.40 17.01 0.62
CA CYS A 20 4.40 16.18 1.83
C CYS A 20 3.12 15.37 2.04
N ALA A 21 2.11 15.49 1.16
CA ALA A 21 0.78 14.93 1.41
C ALA A 21 0.56 13.50 0.85
N GLY A 22 1.53 12.92 0.14
CA GLY A 22 1.38 11.60 -0.49
C GLY A 22 2.57 10.70 -0.25
N GLU A 23 2.47 9.80 0.73
CA GLU A 23 3.35 8.63 0.73
C GLU A 23 3.06 7.83 -0.54
N PRO A 24 4.07 7.51 -1.37
CA PRO A 24 3.84 6.65 -2.52
C PRO A 24 3.35 5.29 -2.03
N ALA A 25 2.38 4.75 -2.75
CA ALA A 25 1.87 3.44 -2.44
C ALA A 25 2.98 2.38 -2.49
N ARG A 26 2.90 1.40 -1.60
CA ARG A 26 3.85 0.27 -1.60
C ARG A 26 3.82 -0.43 -2.96
N PRO A 27 4.97 -0.96 -3.46
CA PRO A 27 5.03 -1.62 -4.76
C PRO A 27 3.97 -2.72 -4.92
N GLY A 28 3.18 -2.65 -5.99
CA GLY A 28 2.14 -3.63 -6.30
C GLY A 28 1.00 -3.74 -5.30
N ALA A 29 0.97 -2.97 -4.20
CA ALA A 29 -0.11 -3.02 -3.22
C ALA A 29 -1.46 -2.64 -3.84
N GLN A 30 -1.45 -2.01 -5.03
CA GLN A 30 -2.61 -1.39 -5.66
C GLN A 30 -3.50 -2.41 -6.35
N ASP A 31 -2.90 -3.54 -6.70
CA ASP A 31 -3.51 -4.62 -7.42
C ASP A 31 -3.05 -5.95 -6.82
N PRO A 32 -3.94 -6.66 -6.11
CA PRO A 32 -3.64 -7.96 -5.53
C PRO A 32 -3.17 -9.03 -6.55
N GLU A 33 -3.51 -8.89 -7.83
CA GLU A 33 -3.07 -9.83 -8.87
C GLU A 33 -1.60 -9.65 -9.25
N THR A 34 -1.05 -8.45 -9.05
CA THR A 34 0.36 -8.12 -9.34
C THR A 34 1.21 -8.01 -8.09
N VAL A 35 0.63 -7.96 -6.89
CA VAL A 35 1.36 -7.73 -5.63
C VAL A 35 2.53 -8.71 -5.44
N THR A 36 2.32 -10.00 -5.70
CA THR A 36 3.36 -11.03 -5.52
C THR A 36 4.46 -11.00 -6.59
N ARG A 37 4.25 -10.24 -7.68
CA ARG A 37 5.30 -9.94 -8.69
C ARG A 37 6.08 -8.68 -8.36
N ALA A 38 5.53 -7.80 -7.52
CA ALA A 38 6.15 -6.53 -7.13
C ALA A 38 7.07 -6.65 -5.91
N ILE A 39 6.99 -7.76 -5.17
CA ILE A 39 7.81 -8.03 -3.99
C ILE A 39 8.43 -9.43 -4.06
N ASN A 40 9.61 -9.59 -3.45
CA ASN A 40 10.28 -10.88 -3.41
C ASN A 40 9.73 -11.74 -2.26
N LEU A 41 9.03 -12.83 -2.60
CA LEU A 41 8.55 -13.84 -1.64
C LEU A 41 9.21 -15.21 -1.81
N SER A 42 10.38 -15.30 -2.48
CA SER A 42 11.01 -16.59 -2.82
C SER A 42 11.44 -17.43 -1.62
N GLY A 43 11.65 -16.82 -0.46
CA GLY A 43 11.99 -17.51 0.79
C GLY A 43 10.78 -18.05 1.57
N TYR A 44 9.56 -17.79 1.11
CA TYR A 44 8.33 -18.19 1.81
C TYR A 44 7.69 -19.43 1.17
N PRO A 45 7.06 -20.30 1.97
CA PRO A 45 6.38 -21.49 1.45
C PRO A 45 5.17 -21.10 0.57
N PRO A 46 4.72 -22.00 -0.34
CA PRO A 46 3.57 -21.75 -1.21
C PRO A 46 2.31 -21.27 -0.47
N GLU A 47 2.03 -21.84 0.69
CA GLU A 47 0.87 -21.53 1.53
C GLU A 47 0.91 -20.10 2.04
N PHE A 48 2.09 -19.62 2.46
CA PHE A 48 2.29 -18.23 2.86
C PHE A 48 2.05 -17.27 1.70
N ARG A 49 2.59 -17.59 0.51
CA ARG A 49 2.44 -16.73 -0.68
C ARG A 49 0.97 -16.63 -1.11
N GLN A 50 0.23 -17.74 -1.01
CA GLN A 50 -1.21 -17.74 -1.27
C GLN A 50 -1.97 -16.92 -0.22
N GLY A 51 -1.67 -17.13 1.06
CA GLY A 51 -2.23 -16.32 2.15
C GLY A 51 -1.99 -14.82 1.90
N PHE A 52 -0.77 -14.44 1.57
CA PHE A 52 -0.40 -13.05 1.27
C PHE A 52 -1.24 -12.45 0.15
N LYS A 53 -1.42 -13.17 -0.96
CA LYS A 53 -2.28 -12.73 -2.06
C LYS A 53 -3.72 -12.51 -1.59
N ASP A 54 -4.28 -13.49 -0.88
CA ASP A 54 -5.68 -13.45 -0.41
C ASP A 54 -5.91 -12.34 0.64
N GLY A 55 -4.94 -12.11 1.52
CA GLY A 55 -4.95 -11.01 2.48
C GLY A 55 -4.98 -9.64 1.78
N CYS A 56 -4.18 -9.49 0.72
CA CYS A 56 -4.16 -8.28 -0.09
C CYS A 56 -5.51 -8.05 -0.81
N VAL A 57 -6.10 -9.12 -1.37
CA VAL A 57 -7.47 -9.07 -1.93
C VAL A 57 -8.47 -8.62 -0.88
N ALA A 58 -8.37 -9.13 0.35
CA ALA A 58 -9.29 -8.78 1.43
C ALA A 58 -9.17 -7.31 1.83
N ALA A 59 -7.95 -6.79 1.96
CA ALA A 59 -7.69 -5.39 2.25
C ALA A 59 -8.26 -4.44 1.17
N ARG A 60 -8.17 -4.82 -0.11
CA ARG A 60 -8.61 -3.98 -1.22
C ARG A 60 -10.09 -4.07 -1.54
N SER A 61 -10.68 -5.24 -1.35
CA SER A 61 -12.11 -5.44 -1.57
C SER A 61 -12.98 -5.02 -0.40
N GLY A 62 -12.37 -4.78 0.78
CA GLY A 62 -13.10 -4.56 2.05
C GLY A 62 -13.94 -5.76 2.48
N ARG A 63 -13.70 -6.93 1.87
CA ARG A 63 -14.47 -8.17 2.03
C ARG A 63 -13.51 -9.32 2.30
N GLY A 64 -14.00 -10.36 2.96
CA GLY A 64 -13.20 -11.54 3.31
C GLY A 64 -12.98 -11.62 4.82
N ALA A 65 -13.37 -12.75 5.38
CA ALA A 65 -13.15 -13.03 6.79
C ALA A 65 -11.66 -13.30 7.03
N LYS A 66 -11.12 -12.72 8.11
CA LYS A 66 -9.80 -13.12 8.60
C LYS A 66 -9.84 -14.62 8.91
N PRO A 67 -8.95 -15.43 8.30
CA PRO A 67 -8.95 -16.85 8.53
C PRO A 67 -8.54 -17.15 9.99
N GLN A 68 -9.25 -18.09 10.62
CA GLN A 68 -9.00 -18.51 12.01
C GLN A 68 -7.94 -19.62 12.06
N VAL A 69 -6.81 -19.41 11.37
CA VAL A 69 -5.71 -20.37 11.30
C VAL A 69 -4.40 -19.68 11.69
N SER A 70 -3.54 -20.39 12.41
CA SER A 70 -2.24 -19.90 12.88
C SER A 70 -1.06 -20.45 12.08
N ASP A 71 -1.34 -21.13 10.97
CA ASP A 71 -0.33 -21.72 10.08
C ASP A 71 0.30 -20.67 9.13
N GLN A 72 1.10 -21.17 8.18
CA GLN A 72 1.77 -20.33 7.19
C GLN A 72 0.80 -19.53 6.33
N TYR A 73 -0.37 -20.08 6.01
CA TYR A 73 -1.41 -19.37 5.28
C TYR A 73 -1.95 -18.20 6.10
N GLY A 74 -2.30 -18.45 7.37
CA GLY A 74 -2.82 -17.40 8.26
C GLY A 74 -1.80 -16.32 8.59
N ALA A 75 -0.51 -16.65 8.65
CA ALA A 75 0.57 -15.66 8.73
C ALA A 75 0.63 -14.80 7.46
N GLY A 76 0.74 -15.44 6.29
CA GLY A 76 0.78 -14.74 5.00
C GLY A 76 -0.43 -13.84 4.79
N TRP A 77 -1.64 -14.31 5.14
CA TRP A 77 -2.87 -13.51 5.02
C TRP A 77 -2.83 -12.21 5.81
N ARG A 78 -2.31 -12.24 7.05
CA ARG A 78 -2.17 -11.02 7.86
C ARG A 78 -1.19 -10.05 7.22
N ASP A 79 -0.02 -10.53 6.83
CA ASP A 79 1.01 -9.72 6.20
C ASP A 79 0.53 -9.08 4.89
N GLY A 80 -0.18 -9.84 4.06
CA GLY A 80 -0.78 -9.35 2.82
C GLY A 80 -1.87 -8.30 3.05
N TYR A 81 -2.71 -8.51 4.07
CA TYR A 81 -3.73 -7.54 4.46
C TYR A 81 -3.09 -6.22 4.90
N ASP A 82 -2.12 -6.27 5.82
CA ASP A 82 -1.44 -5.08 6.35
C ASP A 82 -0.61 -4.36 5.28
N TYR A 83 -0.02 -5.11 4.36
CA TYR A 83 0.73 -4.57 3.23
C TYR A 83 -0.17 -3.76 2.30
N CYS A 84 -1.35 -4.28 1.96
CA CYS A 84 -2.26 -3.68 1.00
C CYS A 84 -3.32 -2.76 1.62
N ALA A 85 -3.50 -2.77 2.94
CA ALA A 85 -4.42 -1.90 3.63
C ALA A 85 -4.11 -0.42 3.35
N PRO A 86 -5.12 0.41 3.04
CA PRO A 86 -4.93 1.85 2.96
C PRO A 86 -4.43 2.37 4.31
N LYS A 87 -3.36 3.16 4.33
CA LYS A 87 -2.99 3.89 5.55
C LYS A 87 -4.11 4.87 5.90
N PRO A 88 -4.48 4.99 7.20
CA PRO A 88 -5.32 6.10 7.64
C PRO A 88 -4.60 7.41 7.28
N ARG A 89 -5.33 8.30 6.61
CA ARG A 89 -4.85 9.65 6.27
C ARG A 89 -4.85 10.54 7.50
#